data_AF-A0A520QRH9-F1
#
_entry.id   AF-A0A520QRH9-F1
#
_cell.length_a   1.000
_cell.length_b   1.000
_cell.length_c   1.000
_cell.angle_alpha   90.00
_cell.angle_beta   90.00
_cell.angle_gamma   90.00
#
_symmetry.space_group_name_H-M   'P 1'
#
loop_
_entity.id
_entity.type
_entity.pdbx_description
1 polymer ?
#
loop_
_entity_poly.entity_id
_entity_poly.type
_entity_poly.pdbx_seq_one_letter_code
_entity_poly.pdbx_strand_id
1 'polypeptide(L)'
;MARQAPPAPTRKQYRLARLITRWYLEVHHGRPSDVGAAAMFCDPARVGHFAVSREALAAGDPDALFRVLFMTTMFQRRSDAQIMRVLRGIGAEDARELSSARTLLDLAEGSPCPHLASNEALIRDCDLTKHPTTKLGICAERPELACHLKRQTVLLKRYGHFGKVPTSAALNIRDAGASDLSSLRAQVLAETQDPAERASLLQRRLMGAWRVSEKIASMFLSVISNPQLSPGLAPWSEGVDWSRYVVVDSNVDLFLRASGYEGPWTYEARAQFIRRLSKRIPIEGEGGAAEYNPRLVQQALYLFMSVSNRRDAENDCRYVESCSPCRHKLGALCPATSTASAP
;
A
#
# COMPACT_ATOMS: atom_id res chain seq x y z
N MET A 1 -7.74 -11.08 26.54
CA MET A 1 -8.60 -9.88 26.49
C MET A 1 -9.43 -9.92 25.22
N ALA A 2 -10.76 -9.93 25.32
CA ALA A 2 -11.63 -9.86 24.15
C ALA A 2 -11.34 -8.54 23.39
N ARG A 3 -11.05 -8.63 22.08
CA ARG A 3 -10.86 -7.45 21.24
C ARG A 3 -12.20 -6.69 21.20
N GLN A 4 -12.26 -5.52 21.83
CA GLN A 4 -13.43 -4.67 21.75
C GLN A 4 -13.69 -4.30 20.28
N ALA A 5 -14.91 -4.53 19.81
CA ALA A 5 -15.33 -4.10 18.49
C ALA A 5 -15.35 -2.57 18.42
N PRO A 6 -15.08 -1.95 17.25
CA PRO A 6 -15.22 -0.50 17.11
C PRO A 6 -16.69 -0.08 17.32
N PRO A 7 -16.96 1.18 17.70
CA PRO A 7 -18.32 1.69 17.80
C PRO A 7 -19.00 1.74 16.43
N ALA A 8 -20.33 1.89 16.43
CA ALA A 8 -21.08 2.19 15.21
C ALA A 8 -20.79 3.64 14.75
N PRO A 9 -20.60 3.91 13.44
CA PRO A 9 -20.43 5.27 12.97
C PRO A 9 -21.66 6.14 13.26
N THR A 10 -21.42 7.38 13.67
CA THR A 10 -22.47 8.37 13.93
C THR A 10 -23.05 8.94 12.63
N ARG A 11 -24.24 9.57 12.71
CA ARG A 11 -24.83 10.29 11.56
C ARG A 11 -23.89 11.36 10.99
N LYS A 12 -23.14 12.05 11.87
CA LYS A 12 -22.13 13.04 11.48
C LYS A 12 -21.00 12.38 10.67
N GLN A 13 -20.45 11.27 11.14
CA GLN A 13 -19.38 10.55 10.45
C GLN A 13 -19.82 10.05 9.07
N TYR A 14 -21.01 9.44 8.96
CA TYR A 14 -21.57 9.06 7.65
C TYR A 14 -21.69 10.25 6.69
N ARG A 15 -22.22 11.38 7.17
CA ARG A 15 -22.39 12.59 6.36
C ARG A 15 -21.05 13.12 5.85
N LEU A 16 -20.04 13.21 6.72
CA LEU A 16 -18.71 13.70 6.36
C LEU A 16 -18.05 12.78 5.32
N ALA A 17 -18.04 11.48 5.59
CA ALA A 17 -17.44 10.50 4.68
C ALA A 17 -18.15 10.45 3.32
N ARG A 18 -19.48 10.58 3.28
CA ARG A 18 -20.23 10.66 2.01
C ARG A 18 -19.85 11.89 1.18
N LEU A 19 -19.71 13.05 1.81
CA LEU A 19 -19.31 14.29 1.13
C LEU A 19 -17.88 14.19 0.59
N ILE A 20 -16.95 13.66 1.40
CA ILE A 20 -15.56 13.44 0.98
C ILE A 20 -15.48 12.41 -0.16
N THR A 21 -16.24 11.31 -0.07
CA THR A 21 -16.26 10.27 -1.11
C THR A 21 -16.78 10.83 -2.42
N ARG A 22 -17.88 11.60 -2.39
CA ARG A 22 -18.39 12.29 -3.59
C ARG A 22 -17.34 13.21 -4.22
N TRP A 23 -16.69 14.05 -3.41
CA TRP A 23 -15.63 14.93 -3.89
C TRP A 23 -14.49 14.16 -4.56
N TYR A 24 -14.06 13.04 -3.98
CA TYR A 24 -13.01 12.21 -4.56
C TYR A 24 -13.44 11.60 -5.91
N LEU A 25 -14.65 11.03 -5.97
CA LEU A 25 -15.18 10.43 -7.20
C LEU A 25 -15.32 11.46 -8.34
N GLU A 26 -15.79 12.67 -8.02
CA GLU A 26 -15.99 13.73 -9.02
C GLU A 26 -14.68 14.37 -9.50
N VAL A 27 -13.65 14.45 -8.65
CA VAL A 27 -12.47 15.29 -8.89
C VAL A 27 -11.20 14.49 -9.18
N HIS A 28 -11.06 13.28 -8.63
CA HIS A 28 -9.79 12.55 -8.61
C HIS A 28 -9.89 11.12 -9.14
N HIS A 29 -10.95 10.38 -8.81
CA HIS A 29 -11.05 8.95 -9.16
C HIS A 29 -10.88 8.72 -10.66
N GLY A 30 -10.00 7.79 -11.02
CA GLY A 30 -9.73 7.42 -12.41
C GLY A 30 -8.98 8.48 -13.23
N ARG A 31 -8.55 9.59 -12.63
CA ARG A 31 -7.75 10.64 -13.28
C ARG A 31 -6.26 10.42 -13.05
N PRO A 32 -5.37 11.08 -13.84
CA PRO A 32 -3.93 10.99 -13.61
C PRO A 32 -3.50 11.36 -12.19
N SER A 33 -4.23 12.24 -11.48
CA SER A 33 -3.94 12.62 -10.10
C SER A 33 -4.27 11.56 -9.05
N ASP A 34 -4.93 10.45 -9.42
CA ASP A 34 -5.35 9.39 -8.50
C ASP A 34 -4.16 8.55 -8.02
N VAL A 35 -3.64 8.89 -6.84
CA VAL A 35 -2.56 8.15 -6.19
C VAL A 35 -3.11 6.88 -5.53
N GLY A 36 -2.38 5.77 -5.56
CA GLY A 36 -2.78 4.54 -4.86
C GLY A 36 -3.77 3.63 -5.59
N ALA A 37 -4.03 3.89 -6.87
CA ALA A 37 -4.65 2.96 -7.82
C ALA A 37 -3.57 2.26 -8.69
N ALA A 38 -3.93 1.15 -9.36
CA ALA A 38 -2.99 0.37 -10.18
C ALA A 38 -2.31 1.21 -11.29
N ALA A 39 -3.06 2.11 -11.93
CA ALA A 39 -2.55 2.94 -13.03
C ALA A 39 -1.30 3.75 -12.65
N MET A 40 -1.17 4.16 -11.38
CA MET A 40 0.01 4.85 -10.87
C MET A 40 1.30 4.05 -11.04
N PHE A 41 1.23 2.73 -10.90
CA PHE A 41 2.38 1.82 -11.05
C PHE A 41 2.69 1.49 -12.52
N CYS A 42 1.80 1.85 -13.44
CA CYS A 42 2.01 1.72 -14.87
C CYS A 42 2.62 2.98 -15.50
N ASP A 43 2.75 4.08 -14.74
CA ASP A 43 3.22 5.37 -15.25
C ASP A 43 4.73 5.57 -14.97
N PRO A 44 5.61 5.52 -16.00
CA PRO A 44 7.04 5.76 -15.84
C PRO A 44 7.37 7.15 -15.30
N ALA A 45 6.54 8.16 -15.56
CA ALA A 45 6.74 9.50 -15.01
C ALA A 45 6.51 9.56 -13.49
N ARG A 46 5.85 8.54 -12.92
CA ARG A 46 5.64 8.41 -11.47
C ARG A 46 6.67 7.52 -10.81
N VAL A 47 6.89 6.32 -11.36
CA VAL A 47 7.68 5.26 -10.71
C VAL A 47 9.00 4.90 -11.42
N GLY A 48 9.33 5.59 -12.53
CA GLY A 48 10.57 5.39 -13.25
C GLY A 48 10.66 4.00 -13.88
N HIS A 49 11.84 3.38 -13.80
CA HIS A 49 12.10 2.04 -14.35
C HIS A 49 11.35 0.90 -13.64
N PHE A 50 10.65 1.19 -12.54
CA PHE A 50 9.75 0.22 -11.91
C PHE A 50 8.36 0.15 -12.55
N ALA A 51 8.07 0.97 -13.56
CA ALA A 51 6.79 0.88 -14.24
C ALA A 51 6.55 -0.54 -14.80
N VAL A 52 5.31 -1.01 -14.70
CA VAL A 52 4.84 -2.25 -15.31
C VAL A 52 3.90 -1.93 -16.46
N SER A 53 3.86 -2.78 -17.49
CA SER A 53 2.87 -2.58 -18.55
C SER A 53 1.46 -2.84 -18.02
N ARG A 54 0.47 -2.17 -18.60
CA ARG A 54 -0.93 -2.35 -18.23
C ARG A 54 -1.38 -3.77 -18.57
N GLU A 55 -0.92 -4.28 -19.69
CA GLU A 55 -1.23 -5.61 -20.21
C GLU A 55 -0.71 -6.71 -19.28
N ALA A 56 0.55 -6.60 -18.83
CA ALA A 56 1.14 -7.59 -17.92
C ALA A 56 0.42 -7.58 -16.56
N LEU A 57 0.12 -6.38 -16.02
CA LEU A 57 -0.59 -6.28 -14.76
C LEU A 57 -2.03 -6.81 -14.87
N ALA A 58 -2.75 -6.48 -15.94
CA ALA A 58 -4.09 -6.99 -16.21
C ALA A 58 -4.13 -8.52 -16.37
N ALA A 59 -3.07 -9.10 -16.96
CA ALA A 59 -2.92 -10.55 -17.11
C ALA A 59 -2.51 -11.26 -15.80
N GLY A 60 -2.17 -10.52 -14.73
CA GLY A 60 -1.65 -11.12 -13.51
C GLY A 60 -0.26 -11.71 -13.67
N ASP A 61 0.57 -11.11 -14.54
CA ASP A 61 1.94 -11.52 -14.78
C ASP A 61 2.76 -11.55 -13.47
N PRO A 62 3.45 -12.66 -13.16
CA PRO A 62 4.22 -12.81 -11.93
C PRO A 62 5.24 -11.70 -11.66
N ASP A 63 5.99 -11.26 -12.67
CA ASP A 63 7.02 -10.24 -12.53
C ASP A 63 6.39 -8.86 -12.31
N ALA A 64 5.31 -8.55 -13.03
CA ALA A 64 4.55 -7.33 -12.82
C ALA A 64 3.97 -7.25 -11.41
N LEU A 65 3.36 -8.35 -10.93
CA LEU A 65 2.79 -8.42 -9.58
C LEU A 65 3.87 -8.26 -8.50
N PHE A 66 5.03 -8.92 -8.65
CA PHE A 66 6.11 -8.79 -7.68
C PHE A 66 6.69 -7.37 -7.67
N ARG A 67 6.84 -6.74 -8.83
CA ARG A 67 7.30 -5.35 -8.93
C ARG A 67 6.31 -4.38 -8.28
N VAL A 68 5.00 -4.57 -8.47
CA VAL A 68 3.96 -3.79 -7.78
C VAL A 68 4.02 -4.02 -6.27
N LEU A 69 4.17 -5.26 -5.80
CA LEU A 69 4.36 -5.55 -4.38
C LEU A 69 5.57 -4.79 -3.83
N PHE A 70 6.74 -4.92 -4.46
CA PHE A 70 7.94 -4.18 -4.05
C PHE A 70 7.68 -2.67 -3.98
N MET A 71 7.11 -2.06 -5.04
CA MET A 71 6.81 -0.63 -5.04
C MET A 71 5.86 -0.24 -3.90
N THR A 72 4.82 -1.02 -3.60
CA THR A 72 3.89 -0.72 -2.48
C THR A 72 4.61 -0.69 -1.13
N THR A 73 5.63 -1.54 -0.91
CA THR A 73 6.40 -1.52 0.34
C THR A 73 7.15 -0.20 0.57
N MET A 74 7.48 0.53 -0.49
CA MET A 74 8.18 1.82 -0.40
C MET A 74 7.30 2.91 0.23
N PHE A 75 5.97 2.83 0.09
CA PHE A 75 4.98 3.81 0.59
C PHE A 75 4.71 3.72 2.12
N GLN A 76 5.77 3.45 2.88
CA GLN A 76 5.77 3.47 4.34
C GLN A 76 6.43 4.73 4.86
N ARG A 77 5.85 5.38 5.88
CA ARG A 77 6.51 6.39 6.74
C ARG A 77 7.20 7.56 5.99
N ARG A 78 6.80 7.87 4.75
CA ARG A 78 7.22 9.04 3.95
C ARG A 78 6.07 9.45 3.04
N SER A 79 6.11 10.69 2.55
CA SER A 79 5.14 11.16 1.57
C SER A 79 5.34 10.46 0.24
N ASP A 80 4.24 10.26 -0.48
CA ASP A 80 4.21 9.62 -1.79
C ASP A 80 5.15 10.31 -2.78
N ALA A 81 5.16 11.65 -2.82
CA ALA A 81 6.04 12.44 -3.66
C ALA A 81 7.54 12.16 -3.43
N GLN A 82 7.95 11.98 -2.17
CA GLN A 82 9.33 11.60 -1.85
C GLN A 82 9.64 10.18 -2.30
N ILE A 83 8.71 9.24 -2.13
CA ILE A 83 8.87 7.86 -2.57
C ILE A 83 9.00 7.78 -4.08
N MET A 84 8.10 8.44 -4.82
CA MET A 84 8.15 8.50 -6.28
C MET A 84 9.47 9.11 -6.77
N ARG A 85 9.97 10.17 -6.11
CA ARG A 85 11.29 10.74 -6.43
C ARG A 85 12.44 9.75 -6.21
N VAL A 86 12.36 8.92 -5.17
CA VAL A 86 13.34 7.84 -4.94
C VAL A 86 13.25 6.81 -6.05
N LEU A 87 12.05 6.30 -6.36
CA LEU A 87 11.84 5.28 -7.39
C LEU A 87 12.35 5.74 -8.76
N ARG A 88 12.05 6.99 -9.16
CA ARG A 88 12.56 7.59 -10.41
C ARG A 88 14.06 7.78 -10.45
N GLY A 89 14.70 7.92 -9.29
CA GLY A 89 16.13 8.14 -9.18
C GLY A 89 16.96 6.85 -9.16
N ILE A 90 16.33 5.68 -9.24
CA ILE A 90 17.00 4.37 -9.30
C ILE A 90 17.18 3.98 -10.78
N GLY A 91 18.38 3.57 -11.15
CA GLY A 91 18.72 3.18 -12.53
C GLY A 91 17.99 1.91 -12.98
N ALA A 92 17.95 1.67 -14.29
CA ALA A 92 17.21 0.55 -14.87
C ALA A 92 17.68 -0.82 -14.37
N GLU A 93 19.00 -1.03 -14.28
CA GLU A 93 19.59 -2.28 -13.79
C GLU A 93 19.27 -2.52 -12.31
N ASP A 94 19.47 -1.51 -11.47
CA ASP A 94 19.12 -1.56 -10.05
C ASP A 94 17.63 -1.82 -9.84
N ALA A 95 16.76 -1.19 -10.64
CA ALA A 95 15.32 -1.40 -10.57
C ALA A 95 14.94 -2.84 -10.94
N ARG A 96 15.58 -3.40 -11.98
CA ARG A 96 15.37 -4.80 -12.38
C ARG A 96 15.80 -5.76 -11.27
N GLU A 97 16.97 -5.55 -10.67
CA GLU A 97 17.44 -6.36 -9.56
C GLU A 97 16.49 -6.29 -8.35
N LEU A 98 16.09 -5.09 -7.94
CA LEU A 98 15.24 -4.86 -6.78
C LEU A 98 13.81 -5.42 -6.95
N SER A 99 13.39 -5.71 -8.18
CA SER A 99 12.00 -6.07 -8.48
C SER A 99 11.83 -7.35 -9.29
N SER A 100 12.86 -8.19 -9.37
CA SER A 100 12.75 -9.54 -9.93
C SER A 100 12.91 -10.56 -8.81
N ALA A 101 11.85 -11.30 -8.50
CA ALA A 101 11.89 -12.35 -7.49
C ALA A 101 12.99 -13.37 -7.80
N ARG A 102 13.11 -13.77 -9.07
CA ARG A 102 14.13 -14.71 -9.56
C ARG A 102 15.54 -14.19 -9.30
N THR A 103 15.87 -12.97 -9.76
CA THR A 103 17.20 -12.39 -9.53
C THR A 103 17.54 -12.28 -8.05
N LEU A 104 16.55 -11.95 -7.21
CA LEU A 104 16.77 -11.84 -5.76
C LEU A 104 17.02 -13.21 -5.10
N LEU A 105 16.37 -14.26 -5.57
CA LEU A 105 16.63 -15.64 -5.13
C LEU A 105 17.99 -16.12 -5.61
N ASP A 106 18.35 -15.89 -6.88
CA ASP A 106 19.67 -16.23 -7.42
C ASP A 106 20.80 -15.53 -6.61
N LEU A 107 20.61 -14.25 -6.25
CA LEU A 107 21.53 -13.51 -5.40
C LEU A 107 21.61 -14.06 -3.97
N ALA A 108 20.50 -14.55 -3.43
CA ALA A 108 20.46 -15.16 -2.09
C ALA A 108 21.17 -16.52 -2.08
N GLU A 109 20.90 -17.36 -3.08
CA GLU A 109 21.49 -18.69 -3.23
C GLU A 109 22.98 -18.65 -3.55
N GLY A 110 23.42 -17.67 -4.35
CA GLY A 110 24.83 -17.44 -4.64
C GLY A 110 25.62 -16.79 -3.50
N SER A 111 24.97 -16.40 -2.39
CA SER A 111 25.63 -15.74 -1.28
C SER A 111 26.16 -16.72 -0.23
N PRO A 112 27.39 -16.54 0.29
CA PRO A 112 27.90 -17.35 1.40
C PRO A 112 27.30 -16.94 2.77
N CYS A 113 26.37 -15.97 2.81
CA CYS A 113 25.76 -15.53 4.07
C CYS A 113 24.63 -16.50 4.48
N PRO A 114 24.72 -17.16 5.65
CA PRO A 114 23.70 -18.13 6.08
C PRO A 114 22.32 -17.49 6.31
N HIS A 115 22.27 -16.19 6.60
CA HIS A 115 21.01 -15.47 6.79
C HIS A 115 20.18 -15.29 5.52
N LEU A 116 20.74 -15.59 4.34
CA LEU A 116 20.01 -15.56 3.08
C LEU A 116 19.41 -16.92 2.71
N ALA A 117 19.67 -17.97 3.50
CA ALA A 117 19.16 -19.31 3.24
C ALA A 117 17.64 -19.41 3.35
N SER A 118 17.01 -18.62 4.23
CA SER A 118 15.55 -18.55 4.40
C SER A 118 15.08 -17.17 4.81
N ASN A 119 13.80 -16.89 4.59
CA ASN A 119 13.15 -15.67 5.05
C ASN A 119 13.21 -15.55 6.58
N GLU A 120 13.03 -16.66 7.30
CA GLU A 120 13.12 -16.69 8.76
C GLU A 120 14.51 -16.25 9.24
N ALA A 121 15.59 -16.83 8.69
CA ALA A 121 16.96 -16.47 9.04
C ALA A 121 17.26 -14.99 8.71
N LEU A 122 16.77 -14.50 7.56
CA LEU A 122 16.94 -13.10 7.17
C LEU A 122 16.24 -12.13 8.13
N ILE A 123 15.06 -12.49 8.62
CA ILE A 123 14.26 -11.65 9.53
C ILE A 123 14.86 -11.66 10.93
N ARG A 124 15.20 -12.85 11.45
CA ARG A 124 15.61 -13.04 12.84
C ARG A 124 17.08 -12.68 13.08
N ASP A 125 17.96 -13.14 12.20
CA ASP A 125 19.40 -13.23 12.52
C ASP A 125 20.24 -12.18 11.76
N CYS A 126 19.79 -11.71 10.59
CA CYS A 126 20.51 -10.66 9.87
C CYS A 126 20.46 -9.32 10.63
N ASP A 127 21.62 -8.75 10.93
CA ASP A 127 21.78 -7.47 11.63
C ASP A 127 22.02 -6.28 10.68
N LEU A 128 21.67 -6.42 9.39
CA LEU A 128 21.82 -5.37 8.39
C LEU A 128 21.28 -4.02 8.88
N THR A 129 22.16 -3.04 8.92
CA THR A 129 21.85 -1.67 9.27
C THR A 129 22.53 -0.69 8.33
N LYS A 130 22.42 0.60 8.60
CA LYS A 130 23.03 1.68 7.83
C LYS A 130 23.97 2.45 8.71
N HIS A 131 25.20 2.59 8.26
CA HIS A 131 26.23 3.34 8.96
C HIS A 131 25.76 4.79 9.17
N PRO A 132 25.82 5.33 10.40
CA PRO A 132 25.24 6.64 10.73
C PRO A 132 25.92 7.78 9.94
N THR A 133 27.22 7.70 9.70
CA THR A 133 28.00 8.71 8.96
C THR A 133 28.01 8.47 7.45
N THR A 134 28.62 7.38 6.98
CA THR A 134 28.81 7.10 5.54
C THR A 134 27.53 6.74 4.79
N LYS A 135 26.45 6.42 5.51
CA LYS A 135 25.16 5.99 4.94
C LYS A 135 25.23 4.68 4.13
N LEU A 136 26.35 3.95 4.20
CA LEU A 136 26.49 2.63 3.58
C LEU A 136 25.71 1.57 4.37
N GLY A 137 25.27 0.50 3.70
CA GLY A 137 24.75 -0.69 4.36
C GLY A 137 25.88 -1.48 5.02
N ILE A 138 25.71 -1.87 6.29
CA ILE A 138 26.71 -2.60 7.09
C ILE A 138 26.06 -3.73 7.89
N CYS A 139 26.85 -4.71 8.29
CA CYS A 139 26.50 -5.75 9.26
C CYS A 139 27.75 -6.07 10.10
N ALA A 140 27.56 -6.51 11.35
CA ALA A 140 28.66 -6.85 12.26
C ALA A 140 29.18 -8.26 12.03
N GLU A 141 28.32 -9.20 11.63
CA GLU A 141 28.72 -10.61 11.50
C GLU A 141 29.65 -10.86 10.31
N ARG A 142 29.43 -10.15 9.19
CA ARG A 142 30.19 -10.32 7.95
C ARG A 142 30.53 -8.96 7.32
N PRO A 143 31.36 -8.13 7.98
CA PRO A 143 31.58 -6.74 7.58
C PRO A 143 32.15 -6.61 6.15
N GLU A 144 33.11 -7.45 5.79
CA GLU A 144 33.79 -7.42 4.49
C GLU A 144 33.06 -8.15 3.36
N LEU A 145 31.99 -8.89 3.66
CA LEU A 145 31.25 -9.61 2.63
C LEU A 145 30.52 -8.64 1.70
N ALA A 146 30.80 -8.73 0.41
CA ALA A 146 30.00 -8.11 -0.64
C ALA A 146 28.58 -8.72 -0.62
N CYS A 147 27.60 -7.93 -0.20
CA CYS A 147 26.24 -8.37 0.04
C CYS A 147 25.28 -7.42 -0.68
N HIS A 148 24.41 -7.95 -1.54
CA HIS A 148 23.44 -7.15 -2.29
C HIS A 148 22.53 -6.35 -1.35
N LEU A 149 22.15 -6.89 -0.19
CA LEU A 149 21.33 -6.17 0.78
C LEU A 149 22.00 -4.87 1.28
N LYS A 150 23.34 -4.86 1.46
CA LYS A 150 24.09 -3.66 1.86
C LYS A 150 24.00 -2.58 0.77
N ARG A 151 24.17 -2.97 -0.50
CA ARG A 151 24.01 -2.07 -1.65
C ARG A 151 22.57 -1.55 -1.76
N GLN A 152 21.60 -2.45 -1.68
CA GLN A 152 20.17 -2.12 -1.77
C GLN A 152 19.73 -1.16 -0.67
N THR A 153 20.29 -1.25 0.55
CA THR A 153 20.06 -0.26 1.62
C THR A 153 20.44 1.16 1.21
N VAL A 154 21.51 1.33 0.41
CA VAL A 154 21.94 2.63 -0.11
C VAL A 154 20.98 3.11 -1.21
N LEU A 155 20.71 2.25 -2.19
CA LEU A 155 19.85 2.54 -3.35
C LEU A 155 18.46 3.02 -2.95
N LEU A 156 17.84 2.32 -1.99
CA LEU A 156 16.49 2.61 -1.56
C LEU A 156 16.40 3.95 -0.79
N LYS A 157 17.52 4.53 -0.32
CA LYS A 157 17.55 5.80 0.44
C LYS A 157 16.59 5.78 1.65
N ARG A 158 16.35 4.59 2.21
CA ARG A 158 15.51 4.31 3.38
C ARG A 158 16.36 4.11 4.63
N TYR A 159 15.71 3.76 5.75
CA TYR A 159 16.37 3.34 6.98
C TYR A 159 17.09 1.99 6.79
N GLY A 160 18.06 1.69 7.65
CA GLY A 160 19.16 0.79 7.29
C GLY A 160 18.83 -0.67 7.00
N HIS A 161 17.80 -1.22 7.60
CA HIS A 161 17.38 -2.60 7.34
C HIS A 161 16.37 -2.71 6.19
N PHE A 162 16.08 -1.63 5.46
CA PHE A 162 15.09 -1.66 4.37
C PHE A 162 15.64 -2.38 3.12
N GLY A 163 16.97 -2.50 2.97
CA GLY A 163 17.57 -3.32 1.91
C GLY A 163 17.19 -4.80 1.97
N LYS A 164 16.69 -5.30 3.11
CA LYS A 164 16.18 -6.68 3.22
C LYS A 164 14.87 -6.92 2.47
N VAL A 165 14.06 -5.87 2.26
CA VAL A 165 12.65 -6.00 1.84
C VAL A 165 12.47 -6.79 0.54
N PRO A 166 13.20 -6.50 -0.56
CA PRO A 166 13.01 -7.22 -1.82
C PRO A 166 13.29 -8.71 -1.66
N THR A 167 14.48 -9.05 -1.14
CA THR A 167 14.92 -10.43 -0.97
C THR A 167 14.03 -11.19 0.00
N SER A 168 13.61 -10.56 1.09
CA SER A 168 12.67 -11.16 2.04
C SER A 168 11.31 -11.46 1.42
N ALA A 169 10.79 -10.59 0.54
CA ALA A 169 9.54 -10.88 -0.17
C ALA A 169 9.68 -12.10 -1.10
N ALA A 170 10.80 -12.21 -1.82
CA ALA A 170 11.08 -13.36 -2.69
C ALA A 170 11.25 -14.66 -1.89
N LEU A 171 12.06 -14.63 -0.82
CA LEU A 171 12.27 -15.76 0.07
C LEU A 171 10.95 -16.20 0.75
N ASN A 172 10.11 -15.25 1.16
CA ASN A 172 8.81 -15.57 1.77
C ASN A 172 7.88 -16.34 0.82
N ILE A 173 7.87 -15.99 -0.47
CA ILE A 173 7.09 -16.71 -1.49
C ILE A 173 7.66 -18.13 -1.66
N ARG A 174 8.97 -18.25 -1.82
CA ARG A 174 9.66 -19.55 -1.97
C ARG A 174 9.46 -20.45 -0.75
N ASP A 175 9.65 -19.92 0.46
CA ASP A 175 9.53 -20.67 1.71
C ASP A 175 8.08 -21.09 2.00
N ALA A 176 7.09 -20.40 1.41
CA ALA A 176 5.70 -20.84 1.39
C ALA A 176 5.44 -21.98 0.39
N GLY A 177 6.47 -22.42 -0.36
CA GLY A 177 6.37 -23.45 -1.38
C GLY A 177 5.77 -22.96 -2.70
N ALA A 178 5.76 -21.65 -2.96
CA ALA A 178 5.26 -21.05 -4.20
C ALA A 178 6.43 -20.55 -5.07
N SER A 179 6.28 -20.63 -6.39
CA SER A 179 7.24 -20.05 -7.34
C SER A 179 7.10 -18.54 -7.48
N ASP A 180 5.89 -18.02 -7.26
CA ASP A 180 5.52 -16.64 -7.49
C ASP A 180 4.21 -16.30 -6.75
N LEU A 181 3.77 -15.04 -6.86
CA LEU A 181 2.55 -14.54 -6.22
C LEU A 181 1.25 -15.19 -6.75
N SER A 182 1.19 -15.53 -8.04
CA SER A 182 0.02 -16.17 -8.65
C SER A 182 -0.12 -17.62 -8.17
N SER A 183 0.99 -18.33 -8.05
CA SER A 183 1.07 -19.66 -7.45
C SER A 183 0.73 -19.65 -5.97
N LEU A 184 1.20 -18.64 -5.21
CA LEU A 184 0.79 -18.43 -3.82
C LEU A 184 -0.72 -18.20 -3.69
N ARG A 185 -1.32 -17.42 -4.62
CA ARG A 185 -2.78 -17.25 -4.66
C ARG A 185 -3.50 -18.55 -4.97
N ALA A 186 -3.02 -19.33 -5.94
CA ALA A 186 -3.62 -20.62 -6.29
C ALA A 186 -3.65 -21.59 -5.10
N GLN A 187 -2.58 -21.65 -4.30
CA GLN A 187 -2.53 -22.43 -3.06
C GLN A 187 -3.62 -21.99 -2.08
N VAL A 188 -3.75 -20.68 -1.82
CA VAL A 188 -4.79 -20.16 -0.91
C VAL A 188 -6.21 -20.45 -1.41
N LEU A 189 -6.44 -20.36 -2.73
CA LEU A 189 -7.73 -20.69 -3.32
C LEU A 189 -8.09 -22.18 -3.16
N ALA A 190 -7.09 -23.06 -3.14
CA ALA A 190 -7.26 -24.48 -2.90
C ALA A 190 -7.45 -24.84 -1.42
N GLU A 191 -6.86 -24.06 -0.50
CA GLU A 191 -6.96 -24.29 0.95
C GLU A 191 -8.38 -24.08 1.52
N THR A 192 -9.17 -23.18 0.95
CA THR A 192 -10.51 -22.85 1.45
C THR A 192 -11.41 -22.34 0.33
N GLN A 193 -12.73 -22.55 0.47
CA GLN A 193 -13.75 -22.03 -0.46
C GLN A 193 -14.33 -20.68 -0.03
N ASP A 194 -14.14 -20.24 1.21
CA ASP A 194 -14.68 -18.99 1.72
C ASP A 194 -13.85 -17.77 1.21
N PRO A 195 -14.43 -16.86 0.40
CA PRO A 195 -13.73 -15.67 -0.08
C PRO A 195 -13.17 -14.77 1.04
N ALA A 196 -13.83 -14.71 2.21
CA ALA A 196 -13.38 -13.91 3.34
C ALA A 196 -12.16 -14.54 4.04
N GLU A 197 -12.14 -15.88 4.12
CA GLU A 197 -10.99 -16.62 4.63
C GLU A 197 -9.80 -16.54 3.67
N ARG A 198 -10.03 -16.70 2.36
CA ARG A 198 -9.01 -16.49 1.31
C ARG A 198 -8.39 -15.11 1.42
N ALA A 199 -9.22 -14.08 1.59
CA ALA A 199 -8.74 -12.70 1.72
C ALA A 199 -7.80 -12.54 2.92
N SER A 200 -8.17 -13.15 4.04
CA SER A 200 -7.39 -13.15 5.28
C SER A 200 -6.09 -13.95 5.17
N LEU A 201 -6.12 -15.11 4.51
CA LEU A 201 -4.94 -15.96 4.28
C LEU A 201 -3.93 -15.28 3.38
N LEU A 202 -4.34 -14.73 2.23
CA LEU A 202 -3.46 -13.95 1.33
C LEU A 202 -2.73 -12.83 2.08
N GLN A 203 -3.48 -12.06 2.86
CA GLN A 203 -2.92 -10.98 3.67
C GLN A 203 -1.87 -11.50 4.66
N ARG A 204 -2.18 -12.57 5.40
CA ARG A 204 -1.25 -13.18 6.36
C ARG A 204 0.02 -13.73 5.70
N ARG A 205 -0.12 -14.41 4.56
CA ARG A 205 1.02 -14.98 3.80
C ARG A 205 1.98 -13.88 3.34
N LEU A 206 1.45 -12.75 2.85
CA LEU A 206 2.28 -11.60 2.46
C LEU A 206 2.97 -10.95 3.66
N MET A 207 2.30 -10.88 4.82
CA MET A 207 2.86 -10.31 6.04
C MET A 207 4.03 -11.10 6.64
N GLY A 208 4.30 -12.30 6.15
CA GLY A 208 5.51 -13.06 6.52
C GLY A 208 6.81 -12.42 6.01
N ALA A 209 6.72 -11.57 4.98
CA ALA A 209 7.88 -10.84 4.46
C ALA A 209 8.26 -9.64 5.34
N TRP A 210 9.56 -9.34 5.39
CA TRP A 210 10.14 -8.25 6.16
C TRP A 210 9.51 -6.92 5.78
N ARG A 211 9.00 -6.22 6.80
CA ARG A 211 8.32 -4.92 6.67
C ARG A 211 7.08 -4.96 5.78
N VAL A 212 6.53 -6.11 5.40
CA VAL A 212 5.17 -6.15 4.82
C VAL A 212 4.16 -6.15 5.97
N SER A 213 3.73 -4.96 6.38
CA SER A 213 2.72 -4.82 7.43
C SER A 213 1.30 -5.06 6.89
N GLU A 214 0.33 -5.17 7.80
CA GLU A 214 -1.09 -5.25 7.43
C GLU A 214 -1.54 -4.10 6.51
N LYS A 215 -1.02 -2.89 6.73
CA LYS A 215 -1.20 -1.73 5.83
C LYS A 215 -0.74 -2.04 4.40
N ILE A 216 0.49 -2.54 4.26
CA ILE A 216 1.09 -2.76 2.94
C ILE A 216 0.46 -3.95 2.23
N ALA A 217 0.21 -5.05 2.94
CA ALA A 217 -0.52 -6.18 2.37
C ALA A 217 -1.91 -5.74 1.88
N SER A 218 -2.65 -4.95 2.68
CA SER A 218 -3.95 -4.40 2.26
C SER A 218 -3.83 -3.46 1.06
N MET A 219 -2.80 -2.61 1.03
CA MET A 219 -2.56 -1.71 -0.09
C MET A 219 -2.31 -2.48 -1.39
N PHE A 220 -1.36 -3.41 -1.39
CA PHE A 220 -1.05 -4.27 -2.53
C PHE A 220 -2.27 -5.07 -2.99
N LEU A 221 -2.89 -5.82 -2.08
CA LEU A 221 -4.03 -6.68 -2.42
C LEU A 221 -5.21 -5.85 -2.94
N SER A 222 -5.51 -4.70 -2.33
CA SER A 222 -6.59 -3.83 -2.83
C SER A 222 -6.34 -3.33 -4.25
N VAL A 223 -5.09 -3.04 -4.62
CA VAL A 223 -4.73 -2.55 -5.96
C VAL A 223 -5.01 -3.61 -7.03
N ILE A 224 -4.75 -4.88 -6.75
CA ILE A 224 -4.84 -5.97 -7.75
C ILE A 224 -6.14 -6.77 -7.68
N SER A 225 -7.00 -6.53 -6.69
CA SER A 225 -8.26 -7.28 -6.52
C SER A 225 -9.51 -6.43 -6.53
N ASN A 226 -9.42 -5.09 -6.43
CA ASN A 226 -10.60 -4.23 -6.45
C ASN A 226 -10.82 -3.64 -7.85
N PRO A 227 -11.81 -4.12 -8.62
CA PRO A 227 -12.01 -3.70 -10.01
C PRO A 227 -12.44 -2.23 -10.13
N GLN A 228 -13.14 -1.66 -9.14
CA GLN A 228 -13.52 -0.24 -9.20
C GLN A 228 -12.37 0.69 -8.79
N LEU A 229 -11.46 0.25 -7.94
CA LEU A 229 -10.23 1.00 -7.63
C LEU A 229 -9.26 0.99 -8.81
N SER A 230 -9.16 -0.16 -9.48
CA SER A 230 -8.21 -0.41 -10.56
C SER A 230 -8.91 -0.99 -11.81
N PRO A 231 -9.76 -0.22 -12.50
CA PRO A 231 -10.51 -0.71 -13.66
C PRO A 231 -9.61 -1.31 -14.74
N GLY A 232 -9.90 -2.55 -15.12
CA GLY A 232 -9.12 -3.32 -16.10
C GLY A 232 -7.71 -3.73 -15.65
N LEU A 233 -7.33 -3.48 -14.39
CA LEU A 233 -5.99 -3.73 -13.84
C LEU A 233 -6.03 -4.52 -12.52
N ALA A 234 -7.17 -5.15 -12.21
CA ALA A 234 -7.37 -5.96 -11.01
C ALA A 234 -7.47 -7.45 -11.38
N PRO A 235 -6.34 -8.12 -11.70
CA PRO A 235 -6.33 -9.51 -12.17
C PRO A 235 -6.89 -10.52 -11.14
N TRP A 236 -6.98 -10.13 -9.87
CA TRP A 236 -7.43 -10.98 -8.77
C TRP A 236 -8.79 -10.53 -8.24
N SER A 237 -9.66 -9.96 -9.08
CA SER A 237 -11.01 -9.53 -8.69
C SER A 237 -11.90 -10.68 -8.22
N GLU A 238 -11.70 -11.87 -8.79
CA GLU A 238 -12.54 -13.03 -8.51
C GLU A 238 -12.00 -13.93 -7.39
N GLY A 239 -12.95 -14.55 -6.69
CA GLY A 239 -12.69 -15.62 -5.72
C GLY A 239 -12.18 -15.15 -4.35
N VAL A 240 -12.00 -13.84 -4.12
CA VAL A 240 -11.50 -13.25 -2.87
C VAL A 240 -12.41 -12.10 -2.45
N ASP A 241 -12.72 -11.99 -1.15
CA ASP A 241 -13.41 -10.82 -0.61
C ASP A 241 -12.45 -9.62 -0.50
N TRP A 242 -12.27 -8.92 -1.62
CA TRP A 242 -11.43 -7.74 -1.69
C TRP A 242 -11.93 -6.57 -0.84
N SER A 243 -13.20 -6.58 -0.42
CA SER A 243 -13.78 -5.54 0.46
C SER A 243 -13.15 -5.54 1.86
N ARG A 244 -12.42 -6.61 2.21
CA ARG A 244 -11.59 -6.69 3.41
C ARG A 244 -10.43 -5.69 3.39
N TYR A 245 -9.86 -5.40 2.22
CA TYR A 245 -8.59 -4.69 2.09
C TYR A 245 -8.76 -3.18 2.20
N VAL A 246 -8.87 -2.70 3.44
CA VAL A 246 -8.91 -1.28 3.78
C VAL A 246 -7.54 -0.85 4.31
N VAL A 247 -7.00 0.25 3.77
CA VAL A 247 -5.70 0.79 4.19
C VAL A 247 -5.89 1.82 5.30
N VAL A 248 -5.34 1.57 6.49
CA VAL A 248 -5.34 2.56 7.59
C VAL A 248 -3.95 3.15 7.73
N ASP A 249 -3.83 4.45 7.52
CA ASP A 249 -2.59 5.21 7.65
C ASP A 249 -2.78 6.50 8.47
N SER A 250 -1.74 7.32 8.56
CA SER A 250 -1.77 8.56 9.33
C SER A 250 -2.81 9.57 8.82
N ASN A 251 -3.09 9.61 7.51
CA ASN A 251 -4.09 10.52 6.96
C ASN A 251 -5.51 10.04 7.29
N VAL A 252 -5.75 8.72 7.25
CA VAL A 252 -7.00 8.14 7.76
C VAL A 252 -7.14 8.40 9.26
N ASP A 253 -6.05 8.32 10.03
CA ASP A 253 -6.06 8.65 11.46
C ASP A 253 -6.45 10.10 11.73
N LEU A 254 -6.00 11.05 10.89
CA LEU A 254 -6.45 12.45 10.98
C LEU A 254 -7.96 12.56 10.82
N PHE A 255 -8.55 11.84 9.86
CA PHE A 255 -10.00 11.79 9.70
C PHE A 255 -10.71 11.19 10.91
N LEU A 256 -10.21 10.07 11.43
CA LEU A 256 -10.82 9.43 12.60
C LEU A 256 -10.80 10.36 13.82
N ARG A 257 -9.68 11.04 14.10
CA ARG A 257 -9.59 12.03 15.18
C ARG A 257 -10.58 13.18 14.98
N ALA A 258 -10.53 13.81 13.81
CA ALA A 258 -11.31 15.01 13.57
C ALA A 258 -12.83 14.75 13.40
N SER A 259 -13.21 13.51 13.07
CA SER A 259 -14.61 13.08 13.01
C SER A 259 -15.15 12.54 14.35
N GLY A 260 -14.32 12.44 15.39
CA GLY A 260 -14.71 11.97 16.73
C GLY A 260 -14.83 10.45 16.86
N TYR A 261 -13.87 9.70 16.34
CA TYR A 261 -13.78 8.25 16.57
C TYR A 261 -13.35 7.93 18.01
N GLU A 262 -14.16 7.14 18.72
CA GLU A 262 -13.94 6.78 20.15
C GLU A 262 -13.62 5.29 20.35
N GLY A 263 -13.35 4.54 19.28
CA GLY A 263 -13.05 3.11 19.37
C GLY A 263 -11.57 2.80 19.65
N PRO A 264 -11.22 1.50 19.75
CA PRO A 264 -9.83 1.08 19.90
C PRO A 264 -8.95 1.55 18.74
N TRP A 265 -7.70 1.94 19.05
CA TRP A 265 -6.71 2.44 18.08
C TRP A 265 -5.86 1.32 17.44
N THR A 266 -6.38 0.10 17.36
CA THR A 266 -5.75 -0.99 16.60
C THR A 266 -6.00 -0.82 15.11
N TYR A 267 -5.18 -1.42 14.25
CA TYR A 267 -5.39 -1.38 12.79
C TYR A 267 -6.75 -1.99 12.43
N GLU A 268 -7.01 -3.21 12.90
CA GLU A 268 -8.26 -3.94 12.61
C GLU A 268 -9.51 -3.20 13.07
N ALA A 269 -9.52 -2.58 14.26
CA ALA A 269 -10.69 -1.83 14.73
C ALA A 269 -10.99 -0.62 13.84
N ARG A 270 -9.95 0.11 13.42
CA ARG A 270 -10.09 1.23 12.48
C ARG A 270 -10.53 0.76 11.09
N ALA A 271 -9.97 -0.34 10.59
CA ALA A 271 -10.36 -0.90 9.30
C ALA A 271 -11.82 -1.40 9.32
N GLN A 272 -12.25 -2.04 10.40
CA GLN A 272 -13.65 -2.43 10.64
C GLN A 272 -14.58 -1.21 10.72
N PHE A 273 -14.16 -0.14 11.40
CA PHE A 273 -14.93 1.10 11.47
C PHE A 273 -15.15 1.69 10.07
N ILE A 274 -14.11 1.76 9.24
CA ILE A 274 -14.22 2.25 7.86
C ILE A 274 -15.11 1.33 7.01
N ARG A 275 -15.01 0.00 7.15
CA ARG A 275 -15.94 -0.94 6.50
C ARG A 275 -17.40 -0.64 6.88
N ARG A 276 -17.68 -0.46 8.17
CA ARG A 276 -19.04 -0.09 8.65
C ARG A 276 -19.51 1.26 8.11
N LEU A 277 -18.62 2.26 8.10
CA LEU A 277 -18.88 3.59 7.57
C LEU A 277 -19.28 3.54 6.09
N SER A 278 -18.65 2.64 5.34
CA SER A 278 -18.85 2.50 3.90
C SER A 278 -20.17 1.84 3.51
N LYS A 279 -20.80 1.07 4.42
CA LYS A 279 -22.11 0.41 4.16
C LYS A 279 -23.25 1.37 3.82
N ARG A 280 -23.11 2.68 4.09
CA ARG A 280 -24.15 3.70 3.81
C ARG A 280 -23.67 4.77 2.84
N ILE A 281 -22.56 4.54 2.14
CA ILE A 281 -22.01 5.47 1.18
C ILE A 281 -22.19 4.83 -0.19
N PRO A 282 -23.16 5.28 -0.99
CA PRO A 282 -23.37 4.72 -2.32
C PRO A 282 -22.18 5.08 -3.20
N ILE A 283 -21.64 4.08 -3.90
CA ILE A 283 -20.66 4.24 -4.98
C ILE A 283 -21.32 3.67 -6.22
N GLU A 284 -21.34 4.42 -7.31
CA GLU A 284 -21.92 3.94 -8.55
C GLU A 284 -21.05 2.79 -9.10
N GLY A 285 -21.66 1.62 -9.23
CA GLY A 285 -21.07 0.43 -9.84
C GLY A 285 -21.39 0.33 -11.33
N GLU A 286 -20.92 -0.76 -11.94
CA GLU A 286 -21.25 -1.06 -13.33
C GLU A 286 -22.78 -1.19 -13.51
N GLY A 287 -23.33 -0.51 -14.52
CA GLY A 287 -24.78 -0.45 -14.73
C GLY A 287 -25.55 0.49 -13.79
N GLY A 288 -24.86 1.32 -13.00
CA GLY A 288 -25.47 2.37 -12.17
C GLY A 288 -26.04 1.90 -10.81
N ALA A 289 -25.85 0.63 -10.44
CA ALA A 289 -26.24 0.11 -9.13
C ALA A 289 -25.27 0.57 -8.03
N ALA A 290 -25.77 0.83 -6.82
CA ALA A 290 -24.91 1.19 -5.70
C ALA A 290 -24.10 -0.02 -5.21
N GLU A 291 -22.78 0.07 -5.23
CA GLU A 291 -21.85 -0.98 -4.83
C GLU A 291 -21.16 -0.65 -3.50
N TYR A 292 -20.93 -1.69 -2.69
CA TYR A 292 -20.19 -1.58 -1.44
C TYR A 292 -18.68 -1.63 -1.70
N ASN A 293 -18.00 -0.49 -1.61
CA ASN A 293 -16.55 -0.42 -1.80
C ASN A 293 -15.84 0.39 -0.69
N PRO A 294 -15.46 -0.27 0.42
CA PRO A 294 -14.84 0.42 1.55
C PRO A 294 -13.45 0.96 1.25
N ARG A 295 -12.76 0.41 0.25
CA ARG A 295 -11.44 0.88 -0.16
C ARG A 295 -11.52 2.22 -0.89
N LEU A 296 -12.52 2.45 -1.75
CA LEU A 296 -12.75 3.76 -2.39
C LEU A 296 -13.14 4.83 -1.38
N VAL A 297 -14.02 4.51 -0.41
CA VAL A 297 -14.31 5.42 0.71
C VAL A 297 -13.02 5.77 1.45
N GLN A 298 -12.21 4.76 1.79
CA GLN A 298 -10.94 4.98 2.46
C GLN A 298 -9.97 5.84 1.62
N GLN A 299 -9.88 5.60 0.31
CA GLN A 299 -9.06 6.37 -0.62
C GLN A 299 -9.45 7.85 -0.61
N ALA A 300 -10.76 8.13 -0.63
CA ALA A 300 -11.28 9.48 -0.55
C ALA A 300 -10.87 10.17 0.76
N LEU A 301 -11.03 9.48 1.89
CA LEU A 301 -10.62 9.99 3.21
C LEU A 301 -9.13 10.28 3.28
N TYR A 302 -8.31 9.35 2.76
CA TYR A 302 -6.87 9.51 2.66
C TYR A 302 -6.48 10.74 1.85
N LEU A 303 -7.01 10.87 0.63
CA LEU A 303 -6.65 11.96 -0.26
C LEU A 303 -7.11 13.30 0.29
N PHE A 304 -8.33 13.38 0.83
CA PHE A 304 -8.86 14.60 1.45
C PHE A 304 -7.96 15.12 2.58
N MET A 305 -7.46 14.20 3.42
CA MET A 305 -6.58 14.52 4.55
C MET A 305 -5.10 14.73 4.16
N SER A 306 -4.68 14.24 2.98
CA SER A 306 -3.29 14.36 2.51
C SER A 306 -3.02 15.72 1.87
N VAL A 307 -2.65 16.73 2.68
CA VAL A 307 -2.29 18.07 2.16
C VAL A 307 -1.17 18.00 1.12
N SER A 308 -0.18 17.11 1.30
CA SER A 308 0.93 16.95 0.35
C SER A 308 0.46 16.42 -1.00
N ASN A 309 -0.37 15.37 -1.04
CA ASN A 309 -0.80 14.82 -2.33
C ASN A 309 -1.75 15.77 -3.04
N ARG A 310 -2.59 16.48 -2.28
CA ARG A 310 -3.46 17.52 -2.82
C ARG A 310 -2.68 18.69 -3.41
N ARG A 311 -1.48 19.01 -2.90
CA ARG A 311 -0.56 20.00 -3.50
C ARG A 311 -0.02 19.59 -4.86
N ASP A 312 0.05 18.30 -5.13
CA ASP A 312 0.60 17.78 -6.38
C ASP A 312 -0.51 17.40 -7.37
N ALA A 313 -1.79 17.51 -6.96
CA ALA A 313 -2.94 17.18 -7.77
C ALA A 313 -3.50 18.43 -8.47
N GLU A 314 -3.23 18.58 -9.77
CA GLU A 314 -3.56 19.76 -10.58
C GLU A 314 -5.02 20.24 -10.47
N ASN A 315 -5.96 19.31 -10.34
CA ASN A 315 -7.41 19.60 -10.28
C ASN A 315 -7.96 19.75 -8.85
N ASP A 316 -7.10 19.84 -7.83
CA ASP A 316 -7.56 19.94 -6.45
C ASP A 316 -8.19 21.31 -6.14
N CYS A 317 -9.24 21.30 -5.30
CA CYS A 317 -9.93 22.51 -4.89
C CYS A 317 -9.06 23.50 -4.09
N ARG A 318 -7.83 23.16 -3.73
CA ARG A 318 -6.84 24.13 -3.20
C ARG A 318 -6.52 25.28 -4.19
N TYR A 319 -6.71 25.04 -5.49
CA TYR A 319 -6.38 26.01 -6.53
C TYR A 319 -7.57 26.90 -6.91
N VAL A 320 -8.75 26.65 -6.34
CA VAL A 320 -9.89 27.57 -6.51
C VAL A 320 -9.75 28.77 -5.58
N GLU A 321 -10.14 29.95 -6.06
CA GLU A 321 -9.98 31.22 -5.34
C GLU A 321 -10.75 31.28 -4.01
N SER A 322 -11.76 30.43 -3.81
CA SER A 322 -12.58 30.44 -2.60
C SER A 322 -12.99 29.04 -2.13
N CYS A 323 -12.80 28.81 -0.83
CA CYS A 323 -13.34 27.65 -0.13
C CYS A 323 -14.83 27.79 0.23
N SER A 324 -15.51 28.87 -0.16
CA SER A 324 -16.92 29.14 0.22
C SER A 324 -17.89 27.98 -0.08
N PRO A 325 -17.81 27.28 -1.25
CA PRO A 325 -18.67 26.12 -1.52
C PRO A 325 -18.45 24.94 -0.55
N CYS A 326 -17.26 24.84 0.04
CA CYS A 326 -16.84 23.78 0.96
C CYS A 326 -17.03 24.16 2.45
N ARG A 327 -16.97 25.47 2.76
CA ARG A 327 -16.84 26.04 4.12
C ARG A 327 -17.93 25.61 5.09
N HIS A 328 -19.17 25.38 4.64
CA HIS A 328 -20.26 25.05 5.56
C HIS A 328 -20.34 23.56 5.99
N LYS A 329 -19.73 22.62 5.24
CA LYS A 329 -19.91 21.18 5.52
C LYS A 329 -18.60 20.41 5.73
N LEU A 330 -17.51 20.82 5.09
CA LEU A 330 -16.20 20.16 5.18
C LEU A 330 -15.08 21.10 5.63
N GLY A 331 -15.29 22.42 5.60
CA GLY A 331 -14.25 23.41 5.93
C GLY A 331 -13.60 23.25 7.30
N ALA A 332 -14.39 22.93 8.34
CA ALA A 332 -13.87 22.68 9.69
C ALA A 332 -13.03 21.39 9.80
N LEU A 333 -13.17 20.47 8.84
CA LEU A 333 -12.45 19.19 8.80
C LEU A 333 -11.22 19.26 7.88
N CYS A 334 -11.17 20.22 6.95
CA CYS A 334 -10.15 20.29 5.92
C CYS A 334 -8.80 20.73 6.52
N PRO A 335 -7.74 19.90 6.43
CA PRO A 335 -6.43 20.24 6.99
C PRO A 335 -5.72 21.36 6.23
N ALA A 336 -6.21 21.74 5.04
CA ALA A 336 -5.67 22.86 4.27
C ALA A 336 -6.23 24.22 4.73
N THR A 337 -7.37 24.24 5.45
CA THR A 337 -8.02 25.48 5.94
C THR A 337 -8.08 25.56 7.46
N SER A 338 -7.90 24.44 8.15
CA SER A 338 -7.80 24.41 9.60
C SER A 338 -6.49 25.07 10.04
N THR A 339 -6.58 26.16 10.79
CA THR A 339 -5.46 26.83 11.48
C THR A 339 -4.99 26.04 12.71
N ALA A 340 -5.48 24.80 12.91
CA ALA A 340 -5.05 23.95 14.01
C ALA A 340 -3.57 23.61 13.84
N SER A 341 -2.74 24.29 14.62
CA SER A 341 -1.35 23.99 14.88
C SER A 341 -1.17 22.48 15.06
N ALA A 342 -0.29 21.89 14.25
CA ALA A 342 0.18 20.54 14.48
C ALA A 342 0.78 20.46 15.90
N PRO A 343 0.47 19.43 16.71
CA PRO A 343 1.33 19.07 17.84
C PRO A 343 2.71 18.60 17.34
#